data_AF-A0A6A5MF85-F1
#
_entry.id   AF-A0A6A5MF85-F1
#
_cell.length_a   1.000
_cell.length_b   1.000
_cell.length_c   1.000
_cell.angle_alpha   90.00
_cell.angle_beta   90.00
_cell.angle_gamma   90.00
#
_symmetry.space_group_name_H-M   'P 1'
#
loop_
_entity.id
_entity.type
_entity.pdbx_description
1 polymer ?
#
loop_
_entity_poly.entity_id
_entity_poly.type
_entity_poly.pdbx_seq_one_letter_code
_entity_poly.pdbx_strand_id
1 'polypeptide(L)'
;MGLSNNITSFLNFIAILTSIPIIASGIWISSKPDNICIHNFRWPLVILGLLILLVSLSGFIGAYWNKQGLLALYLFSMALLIIILLVLLVFAFVVTRPNGSYVVPGRGYEEYKLDRFSKWLRNYVTESGSWEKIKTCLADSDVCVKLTRNYITSEQFFASHISPLQSGCCKPPSACGFTYVSPILWTNPVNAIADSDCYLWNNEQSQLCYNCNACKAGLLGNLRKEWRKANIILIVAVVVLIWVYVIACSAFKNAQTEDLFQRYKQGWV
;
A
#
# COMPACT_ATOMS: atom_id res chain seq x y z
N MET A 1 -8.38 39.27 -17.19
CA MET A 1 -8.07 38.77 -15.83
C MET A 1 -9.04 37.68 -15.31
N GLY A 2 -10.13 37.31 -15.99
CA GLY A 2 -11.15 36.44 -15.38
C GLY A 2 -11.02 34.91 -15.57
N LEU A 3 -10.51 34.43 -16.71
CA LEU A 3 -10.61 33.00 -17.03
C LEU A 3 -9.46 32.15 -16.45
N SER A 4 -8.21 32.58 -16.57
CA SER A 4 -7.07 31.74 -16.17
C SER A 4 -6.94 31.59 -14.65
N ASN A 5 -7.26 32.63 -13.87
CA ASN A 5 -7.30 32.57 -12.41
C ASN A 5 -8.42 31.64 -11.91
N ASN A 6 -9.60 31.70 -12.52
CA ASN A 6 -10.70 30.79 -12.19
C ASN A 6 -10.36 29.32 -12.53
N ILE A 7 -9.72 29.07 -13.67
CA ILE A 7 -9.27 27.73 -14.06
C ILE A 7 -8.22 27.20 -13.07
N THR A 8 -7.24 28.02 -12.68
CA THR A 8 -6.18 27.62 -11.73
C THR A 8 -6.74 27.34 -10.34
N SER A 9 -7.71 28.15 -9.89
CA SER A 9 -8.41 27.94 -8.62
C SER A 9 -9.23 26.64 -8.63
N PHE A 10 -9.98 26.39 -9.71
CA PHE A 10 -10.77 25.18 -9.88
C PHE A 10 -9.91 23.90 -9.95
N LEU A 11 -8.77 23.95 -10.65
CA LEU A 11 -7.84 22.84 -10.74
C LEU A 11 -7.18 22.50 -9.39
N ASN A 12 -6.81 23.53 -8.59
CA ASN A 12 -6.29 23.30 -7.25
C ASN A 12 -7.36 22.76 -6.29
N PHE A 13 -8.62 23.16 -6.46
CA PHE A 13 -9.74 22.56 -5.72
C PHE A 13 -9.90 21.07 -6.03
N ILE A 14 -9.80 20.67 -7.31
CA ILE A 14 -9.79 19.25 -7.70
C ILE A 14 -8.58 18.53 -7.08
N ALA A 15 -7.39 19.13 -7.10
CA ALA A 15 -6.19 18.53 -6.50
C ALA A 15 -6.38 18.30 -4.97
N ILE A 16 -6.94 19.27 -4.25
CA ILE A 16 -7.32 19.10 -2.83
C ILE A 16 -8.30 17.94 -2.69
N LEU A 17 -9.33 17.88 -3.53
CA LEU A 17 -10.33 16.82 -3.47
C LEU A 17 -9.73 15.43 -3.70
N THR A 18 -8.71 15.31 -4.56
CA THR A 18 -7.96 14.06 -4.77
C THR A 18 -7.00 13.71 -3.62
N SER A 19 -6.55 14.68 -2.83
CA SER A 19 -5.71 14.41 -1.64
C SER A 19 -6.49 13.71 -0.53
N ILE A 20 -7.77 14.01 -0.39
CA ILE A 20 -8.65 13.45 0.66
C ILE A 20 -8.75 11.92 0.58
N PRO A 21 -9.08 11.29 -0.56
CA PRO A 21 -9.13 9.83 -0.65
C PRO A 21 -7.75 9.18 -0.48
N ILE A 22 -6.65 9.86 -0.84
CA ILE A 22 -5.28 9.36 -0.62
C ILE A 22 -5.00 9.30 0.89
N ILE A 23 -5.22 10.40 1.60
CA ILE A 23 -5.03 10.48 3.06
C ILE A 23 -5.98 9.50 3.77
N ALA A 24 -7.25 9.47 3.38
CA ALA A 24 -8.25 8.56 3.93
C ALA A 24 -7.88 7.09 3.68
N SER A 25 -7.34 6.75 2.50
CA SER A 25 -6.85 5.39 2.22
C SER A 25 -5.64 5.02 3.08
N GLY A 26 -4.72 5.97 3.31
CA GLY A 26 -3.58 5.77 4.22
C GLY A 26 -4.04 5.53 5.67
N ILE A 27 -5.02 6.29 6.14
CA ILE A 27 -5.63 6.11 7.48
C ILE A 27 -6.43 4.80 7.53
N TRP A 28 -7.22 4.47 6.51
CA TRP A 28 -8.00 3.23 6.45
C TRP A 28 -7.13 1.97 6.50
N ILE A 29 -6.00 1.99 5.77
CA ILE A 29 -5.00 0.92 5.83
C ILE A 29 -4.41 0.80 7.24
N SER A 30 -4.25 1.93 7.95
CA SER A 30 -3.80 1.96 9.35
C SER A 30 -4.84 1.43 10.35
N SER A 31 -6.13 1.48 10.03
CA SER A 31 -7.20 1.05 10.95
C SER A 31 -7.53 -0.43 10.83
N LYS A 32 -6.98 -1.15 9.84
CA LYS A 32 -7.19 -2.59 9.71
C LYS A 32 -6.36 -3.37 10.74
N PRO A 33 -6.97 -4.29 11.50
CA PRO A 33 -6.30 -5.02 12.58
C PRO A 33 -5.04 -5.75 12.12
N ASP A 34 -5.04 -6.28 10.91
CA ASP A 34 -3.91 -7.03 10.33
C ASP A 34 -2.69 -6.14 9.99
N ASN A 35 -2.89 -4.82 9.85
CA ASN A 35 -1.86 -3.85 9.47
C ASN A 35 -1.41 -2.97 10.65
N ILE A 36 -2.12 -3.01 11.79
CA ILE A 36 -1.75 -2.29 13.02
C ILE A 36 -0.37 -2.71 13.52
N CYS A 37 -0.01 -3.98 13.30
CA CYS A 37 1.28 -4.54 13.70
C CYS A 37 2.48 -4.02 12.90
N ILE A 38 2.25 -3.29 11.80
CA ILE A 38 3.30 -2.82 10.88
C ILE A 38 3.31 -1.29 10.85
N HIS A 39 3.92 -0.71 11.89
CA HIS A 39 3.97 0.74 12.08
C HIS A 39 4.72 1.50 10.95
N ASN A 40 5.76 0.89 10.37
CA ASN A 40 6.72 1.59 9.52
C ASN A 40 6.19 1.89 8.11
N PHE A 41 5.24 1.09 7.63
CA PHE A 41 4.68 1.20 6.28
C PHE A 41 3.50 2.18 6.16
N ARG A 42 3.00 2.68 7.28
CA ARG A 42 1.92 3.67 7.36
C ARG A 42 2.36 5.06 6.91
N TRP A 43 3.58 5.44 7.29
CA TRP A 43 4.08 6.81 7.15
C TRP A 43 4.31 7.27 5.71
N PRO A 44 4.83 6.44 4.76
CA PRO A 44 5.04 6.87 3.39
C PRO A 44 3.78 7.39 2.70
N LEU A 45 2.64 6.69 2.83
CA LEU A 45 1.37 7.10 2.23
C LEU A 45 0.79 8.38 2.85
N VAL A 46 0.90 8.53 4.17
CA VAL A 46 0.41 9.72 4.89
C VAL A 46 1.27 10.94 4.57
N ILE A 47 2.60 10.79 4.56
CA ILE A 47 3.53 11.84 4.17
C ILE A 47 3.26 12.30 2.74
N LEU A 48 2.99 11.37 1.81
CA LEU A 48 2.64 11.71 0.43
C LEU A 48 1.32 12.49 0.33
N GLY A 49 0.29 12.08 1.06
CA GLY A 49 -0.97 12.81 1.13
C GLY A 49 -0.78 14.26 1.64
N LEU A 50 0.07 14.44 2.65
CA LEU A 50 0.42 15.77 3.18
C LEU A 50 1.21 16.62 2.17
N LEU A 51 2.15 16.01 1.43
CA LEU A 51 2.89 16.72 0.38
C LEU A 51 1.95 17.22 -0.73
N ILE A 52 0.99 16.39 -1.17
CA ILE A 52 -0.03 16.79 -2.15
C ILE A 52 -0.87 17.96 -1.62
N LEU A 53 -1.27 17.90 -0.34
CA LEU A 53 -2.02 18.96 0.30
C LEU A 53 -1.24 20.28 0.32
N LEU A 54 0.03 20.26 0.74
CA LEU A 54 0.89 21.46 0.78
C LEU A 54 1.08 22.08 -0.61
N VAL A 55 1.33 21.25 -1.63
CA VAL A 55 1.47 21.73 -3.01
C VAL A 55 0.17 22.35 -3.51
N SER A 56 -0.99 21.74 -3.21
CA SER A 56 -2.29 22.27 -3.61
C SER A 56 -2.63 23.62 -2.94
N LEU A 57 -2.29 23.80 -1.65
CA LEU A 57 -2.43 25.08 -0.95
C LEU A 57 -1.52 26.17 -1.55
N SER A 58 -0.28 25.81 -1.90
CA SER A 58 0.63 26.76 -2.55
C SER A 58 0.12 27.23 -3.92
N GLY A 59 -0.59 26.35 -4.65
CA GLY A 59 -1.26 26.71 -5.92
C GLY A 59 -2.41 27.68 -5.73
N PHE A 60 -3.20 27.52 -4.66
CA PHE A 60 -4.30 28.43 -4.33
C PHE A 60 -3.80 29.84 -3.97
N ILE A 61 -2.73 29.93 -3.17
CA ILE A 61 -2.08 31.19 -2.81
C ILE A 61 -1.43 31.85 -4.04
N GLY A 62 -0.83 31.04 -4.93
CA GLY A 62 -0.25 31.52 -6.19
C GLY A 62 -1.23 32.16 -7.15
N ALA A 63 -2.47 31.65 -7.23
CA ALA A 63 -3.53 32.23 -8.04
C ALA A 63 -4.00 33.59 -7.51
N TYR A 64 -3.91 33.83 -6.20
CA TYR A 64 -4.37 35.08 -5.58
C TYR A 64 -3.39 36.25 -5.76
N TRP A 65 -2.08 36.00 -5.76
CA TRP A 65 -1.06 37.05 -5.83
C TRP A 65 -0.55 37.41 -7.23
N ASN A 66 -0.98 36.69 -8.28
CA ASN A 66 -0.67 36.94 -9.70
C ASN A 66 0.82 37.26 -9.99
N LYS A 67 1.74 36.68 -9.20
CA LYS A 67 3.18 36.85 -9.38
C LYS A 67 3.73 35.70 -10.22
N GLN A 68 4.29 36.01 -11.39
CA GLN A 68 4.88 35.03 -12.31
C GLN A 68 5.86 34.06 -11.62
N GLY A 69 6.63 34.52 -10.63
CA GLY A 69 7.55 33.68 -9.85
C GLY A 69 6.86 32.62 -8.98
N LEU A 70 5.71 32.93 -8.37
CA LEU A 70 4.97 31.95 -7.55
C LEU A 70 4.34 30.85 -8.41
N LEU A 71 3.85 31.23 -9.59
CA LEU A 71 3.29 30.30 -10.57
C LEU A 71 4.36 29.35 -11.14
N ALA A 72 5.58 29.86 -11.38
CA ALA A 72 6.72 29.05 -11.79
C ALA A 72 7.17 28.07 -10.69
N LEU A 73 7.24 28.52 -9.43
CA LEU A 73 7.56 27.67 -8.28
C LEU A 73 6.51 26.56 -8.10
N TYR A 74 5.23 26.88 -8.28
CA TYR A 74 4.14 25.90 -8.27
C TYR A 74 4.29 24.84 -9.37
N LEU A 75 4.59 25.23 -10.61
CA LEU A 75 4.82 24.26 -11.69
C LEU A 75 6.02 23.36 -11.40
N PHE A 76 7.11 23.92 -10.85
CA PHE A 76 8.28 23.14 -10.47
C PHE A 76 7.97 22.14 -9.35
N SER A 77 7.27 22.57 -8.29
CA SER A 77 6.91 21.68 -7.18
C SER A 77 5.93 20.58 -7.61
N MET A 78 4.97 20.89 -8.48
CA MET A 78 4.06 19.90 -9.08
C MET A 78 4.80 18.87 -9.94
N ALA A 79 5.76 19.30 -10.77
CA ALA A 79 6.55 18.38 -11.59
C ALA A 79 7.40 17.43 -10.72
N LEU A 80 8.05 17.97 -9.69
CA LEU A 80 8.84 17.18 -8.73
C LEU A 80 7.95 16.16 -8.01
N LEU A 81 6.74 16.55 -7.59
CA LEU A 81 5.79 15.66 -6.94
C LEU A 81 5.36 14.51 -7.88
N ILE A 82 5.04 14.80 -9.14
CA ILE A 82 4.69 13.78 -10.14
C ILE A 82 5.84 12.78 -10.33
N ILE A 83 7.09 13.26 -10.42
CA ILE A 83 8.27 12.40 -10.55
C ILE A 83 8.41 11.48 -9.33
N ILE A 84 8.28 12.01 -8.11
CA ILE A 84 8.33 11.21 -6.88
C ILE A 84 7.23 10.14 -6.88
N LEU A 85 6.00 10.50 -7.26
CA LEU A 85 4.90 9.56 -7.32
C LEU A 85 5.14 8.45 -8.36
N LEU A 86 5.67 8.79 -9.53
CA LEU A 86 6.02 7.80 -10.56
C LEU A 86 7.12 6.84 -10.08
N VAL A 87 8.17 7.36 -9.42
CA VAL A 87 9.23 6.52 -8.83
C VAL A 87 8.63 5.54 -7.79
N LEU A 88 7.75 6.03 -6.93
CA LEU A 88 7.07 5.19 -5.93
C LEU A 88 6.14 4.15 -6.57
N LEU A 89 5.42 4.51 -7.63
CA LEU A 89 4.58 3.57 -8.38
C LEU A 89 5.42 2.44 -8.99
N VAL A 90 6.56 2.77 -9.62
CA VAL A 90 7.47 1.77 -10.21
C VAL A 90 8.06 0.90 -9.09
N PHE A 91 8.53 1.49 -8.00
CA PHE A 91 9.06 0.75 -6.86
C PHE A 91 8.01 -0.20 -6.28
N ALA A 92 6.80 0.29 -6.02
CA ALA A 92 5.70 -0.51 -5.50
C ALA A 92 5.35 -1.66 -6.44
N PHE A 93 5.33 -1.42 -7.76
CA PHE A 93 5.07 -2.46 -8.75
C PHE A 93 6.17 -3.54 -8.76
N VAL A 94 7.44 -3.15 -8.73
CA VAL A 94 8.59 -4.09 -8.70
C VAL A 94 8.54 -4.95 -7.43
N VAL A 95 8.32 -4.32 -6.28
CA VAL A 95 8.28 -4.98 -4.97
C VAL A 95 7.06 -5.91 -4.86
N THR A 96 5.92 -5.51 -5.43
CA THR A 96 4.66 -6.26 -5.44
C THR A 96 4.40 -7.04 -6.73
N ARG A 97 5.45 -7.37 -7.50
CA ARG A 97 5.34 -8.24 -8.68
C ARG A 97 5.28 -9.73 -8.34
N PRO A 98 6.09 -10.29 -7.42
CA PRO A 98 6.11 -11.74 -7.13
C PRO A 98 5.00 -12.15 -6.14
N ASN A 99 3.99 -12.93 -6.56
CA ASN A 99 2.81 -13.25 -5.73
C ASN A 99 3.12 -14.08 -4.48
N GLY A 100 4.22 -14.85 -4.47
CA GLY A 100 4.59 -15.74 -3.37
C GLY A 100 3.66 -16.94 -3.15
N SER A 101 2.46 -16.92 -3.75
CA SER A 101 1.42 -17.91 -3.54
C SER A 101 1.62 -19.18 -4.37
N TYR A 102 1.06 -20.27 -3.86
CA TYR A 102 0.87 -21.52 -4.57
C TYR A 102 -0.45 -22.16 -4.17
N VAL A 103 -1.04 -22.83 -5.14
CA VAL A 103 -2.25 -23.63 -4.94
C VAL A 103 -1.88 -24.93 -4.24
N VAL A 104 -2.68 -25.30 -3.25
CA VAL A 104 -2.60 -26.61 -2.60
C VAL A 104 -3.68 -27.50 -3.24
N PRO A 105 -3.34 -28.68 -3.77
CA PRO A 105 -4.32 -29.58 -4.38
C PRO A 105 -5.47 -29.91 -3.41
N GLY A 106 -6.71 -29.82 -3.89
CA GLY A 106 -7.90 -30.14 -3.10
C GLY A 106 -8.25 -29.13 -2.01
N ARG A 107 -7.67 -27.92 -2.05
CA ARG A 107 -7.95 -26.83 -1.11
C ARG A 107 -8.44 -25.59 -1.85
N GLY A 108 -9.44 -24.93 -1.29
CA GLY A 108 -9.96 -23.65 -1.77
C GLY A 108 -9.02 -22.50 -1.48
N TYR A 109 -8.04 -22.63 -0.59
CA TYR A 109 -7.09 -21.56 -0.26
C TYR A 109 -5.71 -21.75 -0.87
N GLU A 110 -5.00 -20.63 -1.00
CA GLU A 110 -3.59 -20.60 -1.40
C GLU A 110 -2.68 -20.54 -0.17
N GLU A 111 -1.49 -21.13 -0.28
CA GLU A 111 -0.41 -20.97 0.69
C GLU A 111 0.69 -20.09 0.10
N TYR A 112 1.57 -19.56 0.95
CA TYR A 112 2.57 -18.58 0.56
C TYR A 112 3.95 -19.05 1.00
N LYS A 113 4.95 -18.94 0.10
CA LYS A 113 6.35 -19.21 0.46
C LYS A 113 7.17 -17.93 0.45
N LEU A 114 8.03 -17.79 1.46
CA LEU A 114 8.83 -16.59 1.70
C LEU A 114 9.89 -16.35 0.62
N ASP A 115 10.47 -17.42 0.07
CA ASP A 115 11.50 -17.41 -0.98
C ASP A 115 11.01 -16.83 -2.32
N ARG A 116 9.70 -16.93 -2.59
CA ARG A 116 9.06 -16.42 -3.81
C ARG A 116 8.66 -14.95 -3.76
N PHE A 117 8.89 -14.26 -2.64
CA PHE A 117 8.71 -12.80 -2.55
C PHE A 117 9.97 -12.04 -3.00
N SER A 118 9.81 -10.74 -3.25
CA SER A 118 10.94 -9.87 -3.61
C SER A 118 11.95 -9.80 -2.46
N LYS A 119 13.24 -9.68 -2.80
CA LYS A 119 14.33 -9.58 -1.81
C LYS A 119 14.06 -8.46 -0.79
N TRP A 120 13.50 -7.34 -1.24
CA TRP A 120 13.19 -6.21 -0.38
C TRP A 120 12.13 -6.56 0.68
N LEU A 121 11.01 -7.20 0.29
CA LEU A 121 9.98 -7.64 1.24
C LEU A 121 10.50 -8.71 2.18
N ARG A 122 11.28 -9.66 1.66
CA ARG A 122 11.87 -10.73 2.46
C ARG A 122 12.80 -10.16 3.53
N ASN A 123 13.70 -9.26 3.16
CA ASN A 123 14.64 -8.64 4.09
C ASN A 123 13.93 -7.93 5.24
N TYR A 124 12.84 -7.22 4.95
CA TYR A 124 12.04 -6.53 5.96
C TYR A 124 11.50 -7.48 7.05
N VAL A 125 11.04 -8.69 6.71
CA VAL A 125 10.49 -9.65 7.69
C VAL A 125 11.53 -10.62 8.26
N THR A 126 12.71 -10.72 7.65
CA THR A 126 13.83 -11.52 8.18
C THR A 126 14.72 -10.75 9.13
N GLU A 127 14.63 -9.42 9.15
CA GLU A 127 15.38 -8.59 10.09
C GLU A 127 14.86 -8.78 11.52
N SER A 128 15.67 -9.45 12.36
CA SER A 128 15.26 -10.07 13.63
C SER A 128 14.59 -9.10 14.61
N GLY A 129 15.09 -7.87 14.71
CA GLY A 129 14.54 -6.86 15.64
C GLY A 129 13.16 -6.32 15.22
N SER A 130 12.80 -6.41 13.95
CA SER A 130 11.51 -5.94 13.43
C SER A 130 10.42 -7.01 13.58
N TRP A 131 10.78 -8.29 13.37
CA TRP A 131 9.83 -9.39 13.41
C TRP A 131 9.28 -9.65 14.81
N GLU A 132 10.10 -9.54 15.87
CA GLU A 132 9.62 -9.80 17.24
C GLU A 132 8.46 -8.87 17.64
N LYS A 133 8.50 -7.59 17.23
CA LYS A 133 7.39 -6.64 17.48
C LYS A 133 6.13 -6.98 16.68
N ILE A 134 6.31 -7.46 15.45
CA ILE A 134 5.20 -7.85 14.58
C ILE A 134 4.56 -9.14 15.11
N LYS A 135 5.38 -10.10 15.54
CA LYS A 135 4.99 -11.37 16.12
C LYS A 135 4.16 -11.19 17.40
N THR A 136 4.61 -10.37 18.34
CA THR A 136 3.86 -10.11 19.59
C THR A 136 2.51 -9.47 19.29
N CYS A 137 2.45 -8.52 18.36
CA CYS A 137 1.19 -7.93 17.94
C CYS A 137 0.26 -8.93 17.21
N LEU A 138 0.81 -9.83 16.40
CA LEU A 138 0.03 -10.88 15.73
C LEU A 138 -0.54 -11.91 16.73
N ALA A 139 0.22 -12.25 17.77
CA ALA A 139 -0.21 -13.15 18.83
C ALA A 139 -1.35 -12.57 19.67
N ASP A 140 -1.33 -11.25 19.90
CA ASP A 140 -2.41 -10.52 20.59
C ASP A 140 -3.65 -10.29 19.70
N SER A 141 -3.50 -10.46 18.39
CA SER A 141 -4.58 -10.19 17.43
C SER A 141 -5.62 -11.32 17.34
N ASP A 142 -6.90 -10.96 17.19
CA ASP A 142 -8.01 -11.91 17.01
C ASP A 142 -8.03 -12.63 15.64
N VAL A 143 -6.97 -12.57 14.84
CA VAL A 143 -6.98 -13.10 13.46
C VAL A 143 -7.25 -14.61 13.43
N CYS A 144 -6.56 -15.36 14.29
CA CYS A 144 -6.72 -16.81 14.39
C CYS A 144 -7.98 -17.21 15.17
N VAL A 145 -8.39 -16.39 16.15
CA VAL A 145 -9.66 -16.58 16.87
C VAL A 145 -10.86 -16.44 15.94
N LYS A 146 -10.84 -15.44 15.04
CA LYS A 146 -11.87 -15.24 14.02
C LYS A 146 -11.94 -16.40 13.03
N LEU A 147 -10.81 -17.03 12.71
CA LEU A 147 -10.78 -18.20 11.83
C LEU A 147 -11.57 -19.36 12.46
N THR A 148 -11.33 -19.66 13.75
CA THR A 148 -12.04 -20.71 14.48
C THR A 148 -13.54 -20.42 14.61
N ARG A 149 -13.93 -19.16 14.78
CA ARG A 149 -15.35 -18.77 14.87
C ARG A 149 -16.08 -18.86 13.54
N ASN A 150 -15.42 -18.49 12.44
CA ASN A 150 -16.05 -18.40 11.12
C ASN A 150 -16.11 -19.75 10.39
N TYR A 151 -15.19 -20.66 10.69
CA TYR A 151 -15.09 -21.96 10.00
C TYR A 151 -15.12 -23.10 11.01
N ILE A 152 -16.32 -23.62 11.26
CA ILE A 152 -16.57 -24.63 12.30
C ILE A 152 -16.34 -26.04 11.75
N THR A 153 -16.69 -26.28 10.48
CA THR A 153 -16.58 -27.61 9.85
C THR A 153 -15.33 -27.72 8.97
N SER A 154 -14.80 -28.94 8.85
CA SER A 154 -13.64 -29.26 8.01
C SER A 154 -13.89 -28.95 6.54
N GLU A 155 -15.08 -29.27 6.01
CA GLU A 155 -15.46 -28.99 4.63
C GLU A 155 -15.49 -27.49 4.33
N GLN A 156 -16.11 -26.69 5.20
CA GLN A 156 -16.09 -25.23 5.07
C GLN A 156 -14.68 -24.67 5.16
N PHE A 157 -13.85 -25.22 6.05
CA PHE A 157 -12.46 -24.77 6.18
C PHE A 157 -11.63 -25.08 4.92
N PHE A 158 -11.79 -26.26 4.33
CA PHE A 158 -11.03 -26.65 3.13
C PHE A 158 -11.57 -26.03 1.85
N ALA A 159 -12.87 -25.75 1.75
CA ALA A 159 -13.47 -25.12 0.57
C ALA A 159 -13.38 -23.59 0.57
N SER A 160 -13.18 -22.96 1.73
CA SER A 160 -13.19 -21.49 1.84
C SER A 160 -11.89 -20.81 1.44
N HIS A 161 -12.02 -19.57 0.98
CA HIS A 161 -10.90 -18.65 0.76
C HIS A 161 -10.52 -17.95 2.07
N ILE A 162 -9.64 -18.57 2.85
CA ILE A 162 -9.04 -17.95 4.05
C ILE A 162 -8.02 -16.88 3.66
N SER A 163 -7.81 -15.89 4.55
CA SER A 163 -6.85 -14.82 4.27
C SER A 163 -5.39 -15.35 4.23
N PRO A 164 -4.47 -14.67 3.54
CA PRO A 164 -3.06 -15.07 3.52
C PRO A 164 -2.47 -15.20 4.92
N LEU A 165 -2.85 -14.29 5.83
CA LEU A 165 -2.41 -14.28 7.21
C LEU A 165 -2.96 -15.48 7.99
N GLN A 166 -4.24 -15.80 7.82
CA GLN A 166 -4.85 -16.99 8.41
C GLN A 166 -4.20 -18.28 7.91
N SER A 167 -3.93 -18.35 6.61
CA SER A 167 -3.33 -19.52 5.97
C SER A 167 -1.88 -19.77 6.39
N GLY A 168 -1.15 -18.72 6.78
CA GLY A 168 0.27 -18.80 7.12
C GLY A 168 0.57 -18.85 8.61
N CYS A 169 -0.24 -18.20 9.46
CA CYS A 169 0.03 -18.09 10.90
C CYS A 169 -0.84 -19.03 11.75
N CYS A 170 -2.08 -19.30 11.32
CA CYS A 170 -3.07 -19.99 12.15
C CYS A 170 -3.17 -21.50 11.86
N LYS A 171 -2.44 -22.01 10.86
CA LYS A 171 -2.39 -23.43 10.53
C LYS A 171 -0.96 -23.84 10.14
N PRO A 172 -0.57 -25.12 10.30
CA PRO A 172 0.71 -25.60 9.83
C PRO A 172 0.75 -25.67 8.29
N PRO A 173 1.95 -25.69 7.68
CA PRO A 173 2.10 -25.91 6.25
C PRO A 173 1.51 -27.26 5.82
N SER A 174 0.77 -27.29 4.71
CA SER A 174 0.15 -28.52 4.20
C SER A 174 1.17 -29.62 3.86
N ALA A 175 2.41 -29.23 3.52
CA ALA A 175 3.51 -30.16 3.23
C ALA A 175 3.91 -31.04 4.42
N CYS A 176 3.68 -30.58 5.65
CA CYS A 176 3.99 -31.33 6.87
C CYS A 176 3.07 -32.53 7.10
N GLY A 177 1.88 -32.53 6.48
CA GLY A 177 0.91 -33.62 6.59
C GLY A 177 0.35 -33.82 7.99
N PHE A 178 0.06 -32.74 8.74
CA PHE A 178 -0.63 -32.87 10.03
C PHE A 178 -2.08 -33.33 9.86
N THR A 179 -2.61 -34.05 10.84
CA THR A 179 -4.02 -34.41 10.91
C THR A 179 -4.86 -33.25 11.45
N TYR A 180 -5.91 -32.89 10.71
CA TYR A 180 -6.85 -31.83 11.08
C TYR A 180 -7.73 -32.27 12.26
N VAL A 181 -7.77 -31.46 13.32
CA VAL A 181 -8.74 -31.61 14.42
C VAL A 181 -9.66 -30.41 14.48
N SER A 182 -9.10 -29.20 14.41
CA SER A 182 -9.85 -27.95 14.32
C SER A 182 -9.05 -26.91 13.52
N PRO A 183 -9.60 -25.73 13.19
CA PRO A 183 -8.91 -24.73 12.36
C PRO A 183 -7.50 -24.36 12.83
N ILE A 184 -7.29 -24.35 14.16
CA ILE A 184 -6.00 -24.01 14.80
C ILE A 184 -5.36 -25.20 15.53
N LEU A 185 -5.99 -26.38 15.55
CA LEU A 185 -5.50 -27.56 16.26
C LEU A 185 -5.17 -28.68 15.27
N TRP A 186 -3.90 -29.05 15.25
CA TRP A 186 -3.36 -30.03 14.31
C TRP A 186 -2.41 -30.98 15.04
N THR A 187 -2.52 -32.27 14.77
CA THR A 187 -1.77 -33.32 15.48
C THR A 187 -0.95 -34.16 14.50
N ASN A 188 0.13 -34.78 15.00
CA ASN A 188 0.94 -35.79 14.31
C ASN A 188 1.32 -35.47 12.84
N PRO A 189 2.48 -34.84 12.59
CA PRO A 189 2.94 -34.63 11.22
C PRO A 189 3.35 -35.96 10.58
N VAL A 190 2.80 -36.25 9.39
CA VAL A 190 3.22 -37.40 8.58
C VAL A 190 4.62 -37.16 7.98
N ASN A 191 4.95 -35.92 7.63
CA ASN A 191 6.20 -35.55 6.95
C ASN A 191 6.85 -34.31 7.58
N ALA A 192 7.38 -34.44 8.80
CA ALA A 192 8.02 -33.33 9.52
C ALA A 192 9.28 -32.76 8.82
N ILE A 193 9.92 -33.52 7.93
CA ILE A 193 11.15 -33.13 7.21
C ILE A 193 10.83 -32.27 5.97
N ALA A 194 9.57 -32.22 5.53
CA ALA A 194 9.19 -31.55 4.29
C ALA A 194 9.40 -30.02 4.31
N ASP A 195 9.29 -29.40 5.48
CA ASP A 195 9.50 -27.97 5.69
C ASP A 195 10.09 -27.72 7.08
N SER A 196 11.01 -26.75 7.21
CA SER A 196 11.54 -26.35 8.52
C SER A 196 10.46 -25.84 9.47
N ASP A 197 9.38 -25.26 8.91
CA ASP A 197 8.27 -24.72 9.67
C ASP A 197 7.45 -25.83 10.37
N CYS A 198 7.56 -27.09 9.94
CA CYS A 198 6.86 -28.22 10.58
C CYS A 198 7.28 -28.41 12.05
N TYR A 199 8.54 -28.12 12.38
CA TYR A 199 9.07 -28.21 13.76
C TYR A 199 8.75 -26.97 14.60
N LEU A 200 8.38 -25.86 13.96
CA LEU A 200 8.07 -24.60 14.63
C LEU A 200 6.59 -24.46 14.98
N TRP A 201 5.73 -25.31 14.42
CA TRP A 201 4.30 -25.32 14.69
C TRP A 201 4.00 -25.70 16.16
N ASN A 202 3.16 -24.90 16.82
CA ASN A 202 2.61 -25.21 18.14
C ASN A 202 1.08 -25.05 18.13
N ASN A 203 0.36 -25.84 18.92
CA ASN A 203 -1.09 -25.74 19.09
C ASN A 203 -1.51 -24.72 20.16
N GLU A 204 -0.55 -24.15 20.90
CA GLU A 204 -0.83 -23.07 21.85
C GLU A 204 -1.20 -21.78 21.11
N GLN A 205 -2.33 -21.17 21.48
CA GLN A 205 -2.91 -19.99 20.80
C GLN A 205 -1.96 -18.78 20.78
N SER A 206 -1.10 -18.64 21.78
CA SER A 206 -0.11 -17.56 21.91
C SER A 206 1.14 -17.77 21.02
N GLN A 207 1.38 -18.99 20.53
CA GLN A 207 2.60 -19.36 19.81
C GLN A 207 2.34 -19.71 18.35
N LEU A 208 1.32 -20.54 18.08
CA LEU A 208 0.90 -21.01 16.75
C LEU A 208 2.07 -21.17 15.76
N CYS A 209 1.93 -20.71 14.52
CA CYS A 209 3.04 -20.62 13.56
C CYS A 209 3.62 -19.19 13.51
N TYR A 210 3.52 -18.39 14.57
CA TYR A 210 3.95 -16.98 14.50
C TYR A 210 5.47 -16.81 14.28
N ASN A 211 6.28 -17.84 14.49
CA ASN A 211 7.71 -17.82 14.16
C ASN A 211 8.06 -18.47 12.80
N CYS A 212 7.07 -19.04 12.10
CA CYS A 212 7.27 -19.75 10.85
C CYS A 212 7.54 -18.80 9.68
N ASN A 213 8.27 -19.29 8.67
CA ASN A 213 8.42 -18.59 7.40
C ASN A 213 7.08 -18.49 6.65
N ALA A 214 6.18 -19.46 6.84
CA ALA A 214 4.82 -19.45 6.34
C ALA A 214 4.01 -18.25 6.88
N CYS A 215 4.15 -17.91 8.16
CA CYS A 215 3.48 -16.75 8.75
C CYS A 215 4.04 -15.43 8.22
N LYS A 216 5.38 -15.32 8.11
CA LYS A 216 6.05 -14.19 7.44
C LYS A 216 5.55 -14.03 6.01
N ALA A 217 5.46 -15.12 5.26
CA ALA A 217 4.96 -15.13 3.89
C ALA A 217 3.47 -14.75 3.80
N GLY A 218 2.65 -15.22 4.74
CA GLY A 218 1.24 -14.85 4.86
C GLY A 218 1.04 -13.37 5.14
N LEU A 219 1.87 -12.78 6.01
CA LEU A 219 1.87 -11.34 6.26
C LEU A 219 2.24 -10.54 5.00
N LEU A 220 3.29 -10.95 4.29
CA LEU A 220 3.68 -10.33 3.02
C LEU A 220 2.59 -10.44 1.96
N GLY A 221 1.89 -11.58 1.89
CA GLY A 221 0.74 -11.77 1.01
C GLY A 221 -0.42 -10.81 1.32
N ASN A 222 -0.74 -10.65 2.61
CA ASN A 222 -1.78 -9.73 3.05
C ASN A 222 -1.42 -8.27 2.74
N LEU A 223 -0.20 -7.87 3.10
CA LEU A 223 0.35 -6.54 2.81
C LEU A 223 0.31 -6.22 1.33
N ARG A 224 0.76 -7.14 0.47
CA ARG A 224 0.74 -6.99 -0.98
C ARG A 224 -0.68 -6.73 -1.50
N LYS A 225 -1.68 -7.46 -1.00
CA LYS A 225 -3.07 -7.31 -1.42
C LYS A 225 -3.60 -5.91 -1.09
N GLU A 226 -3.29 -5.41 0.10
CA GLU A 226 -3.65 -4.05 0.51
C GLU A 226 -2.86 -2.98 -0.25
N TRP A 227 -1.57 -3.22 -0.49
CA TRP A 227 -0.73 -2.35 -1.32
C TRP A 227 -1.25 -2.20 -2.74
N ARG A 228 -1.73 -3.28 -3.37
CA ARG A 228 -2.31 -3.19 -4.71
C ARG A 228 -3.56 -2.30 -4.73
N LYS A 229 -4.40 -2.36 -3.69
CA LYS A 229 -5.56 -1.47 -3.57
C LYS A 229 -5.13 0.00 -3.46
N ALA A 230 -4.15 0.28 -2.61
CA ALA A 230 -3.58 1.63 -2.48
C ALA A 230 -2.93 2.11 -3.78
N ASN A 231 -2.21 1.23 -4.47
CA ASN A 231 -1.53 1.53 -5.72
C ASN A 231 -2.51 1.89 -6.84
N ILE A 232 -3.69 1.26 -6.89
CA ILE A 232 -4.76 1.65 -7.82
C ILE A 232 -5.19 3.10 -7.57
N ILE A 233 -5.42 3.48 -6.32
CA ILE A 233 -5.78 4.86 -5.94
C ILE A 233 -4.65 5.83 -6.34
N LEU A 234 -3.40 5.44 -6.10
CA LEU A 234 -2.23 6.24 -6.44
C LEU A 234 -2.08 6.45 -7.95
N ILE A 235 -2.35 5.42 -8.78
CA ILE A 235 -2.36 5.53 -10.24
C ILE A 235 -3.40 6.56 -10.69
N VAL A 236 -4.63 6.47 -10.17
CA VAL A 236 -5.70 7.43 -10.50
C VAL A 236 -5.29 8.85 -10.13
N ALA A 237 -4.70 9.04 -8.94
CA ALA A 237 -4.21 10.34 -8.50
C ALA A 237 -3.12 10.90 -9.43
N VAL A 238 -2.13 10.09 -9.83
CA VAL A 238 -1.08 10.51 -10.75
C VAL A 238 -1.63 10.92 -12.10
N VAL A 239 -2.60 10.18 -12.65
CA VAL A 239 -3.26 10.56 -13.90
C VAL A 239 -3.92 11.93 -13.76
N VAL A 240 -4.70 12.17 -12.71
CA VAL A 240 -5.34 13.47 -12.47
C VAL A 240 -4.31 14.59 -12.32
N LEU A 241 -3.23 14.37 -11.57
CA LEU A 241 -2.18 15.36 -11.38
C LEU A 241 -1.45 15.71 -12.68
N ILE A 242 -1.21 14.73 -13.56
CA ILE A 242 -0.63 14.97 -14.89
C ILE A 242 -1.57 15.84 -15.74
N TRP A 243 -2.88 15.54 -15.74
CA TRP A 243 -3.87 16.35 -16.47
C TRP A 243 -3.89 17.80 -15.95
N VAL A 244 -3.94 17.98 -14.62
CA VAL A 244 -3.88 19.31 -13.99
C VAL A 244 -2.58 20.03 -14.35
N TYR A 245 -1.45 19.34 -14.33
CA TYR A 245 -0.15 19.90 -14.67
C TYR A 245 -0.08 20.39 -16.12
N VAL A 246 -0.59 19.61 -17.09
CA VAL A 246 -0.63 20.01 -18.51
C VAL A 246 -1.47 21.27 -18.69
N ILE A 247 -2.64 21.36 -18.05
CA ILE A 247 -3.50 22.55 -18.12
C ILE A 247 -2.80 23.75 -17.46
N ALA A 248 -2.18 23.57 -16.30
CA ALA A 248 -1.43 24.63 -15.63
C ALA A 248 -0.25 25.15 -16.47
N CYS A 249 0.50 24.25 -17.13
CA CYS A 249 1.55 24.62 -18.09
C CYS A 249 0.99 25.39 -19.29
N SER A 250 -0.17 24.99 -19.82
CA SER A 250 -0.81 25.71 -20.93
C SER A 250 -1.27 27.12 -20.52
N ALA A 251 -1.82 27.27 -19.32
CA ALA A 251 -2.23 28.55 -18.76
C ALA A 251 -1.03 29.46 -18.50
N PHE A 252 0.08 28.91 -17.98
CA PHE A 252 1.33 29.65 -17.78
C PHE A 252 1.91 30.14 -19.10
N LYS A 253 1.98 29.28 -20.12
CA LYS A 253 2.47 29.67 -21.45
C LYS A 253 1.63 30.79 -22.06
N ASN A 254 0.31 30.69 -21.98
CA ASN A 254 -0.59 31.73 -22.48
C ASN A 254 -0.38 33.08 -21.76
N ALA A 255 -0.25 33.07 -20.43
CA ALA A 255 0.03 34.29 -19.67
C ALA A 255 1.39 34.92 -20.02
N GLN A 256 2.42 34.09 -20.27
CA GLN A 256 3.74 34.57 -20.69
C GLN A 256 3.71 35.18 -22.10
N THR A 257 2.96 34.58 -23.03
CA THR A 257 2.78 35.15 -24.38
C THR A 257 2.02 36.47 -24.33
N GLU A 258 1.00 36.62 -23.49
CA GLU A 258 0.28 37.89 -23.33
C GLU A 258 1.19 39.01 -22.80
N ASP A 259 2.05 38.73 -21.80
CA ASP A 259 3.04 39.71 -21.28
C ASP A 259 4.05 40.11 -22.36
N LEU A 260 4.57 39.15 -23.15
CA LEU A 260 5.45 39.45 -24.29
C LEU A 260 4.76 40.32 -25.34
N PHE A 261 3.51 40.03 -25.70
CA PHE A 261 2.73 40.85 -26.63
C PHE A 261 2.46 42.25 -26.06
N GLN A 262 2.16 42.40 -24.77
CA GLN A 262 1.99 43.71 -24.15
C GLN A 262 3.28 44.54 -24.20
N ARG A 263 4.43 43.95 -23.86
CA ARG A 263 5.74 44.64 -23.95
C ARG A 263 6.07 45.04 -25.39
N TYR A 264 5.80 44.15 -26.35
CA TYR A 264 6.01 44.47 -27.77
C TYR A 264 5.12 45.61 -28.25
N LYS A 265 3.87 45.67 -27.77
CA LYS A 265 2.88 46.71 -28.11
C LYS A 265 3.17 48.05 -27.42
N GLN A 266 3.82 48.05 -26.27
CA GLN A 266 4.18 49.27 -25.55
C GLN A 266 5.41 49.99 -26.14
N GLY A 267 6.19 49.35 -27.00
CA GLY A 267 7.33 49.96 -27.69
C GLY A 267 8.47 50.34 -26.75
N TRP A 268 9.71 50.27 -27.24
CA TRP A 268 10.83 50.91 -26.57
C TRP A 268 10.62 52.43 -26.69
N VAL A 269 10.16 53.07 -25.62
CA VAL A 269 10.33 54.52 -25.41
C VAL A 269 11.65 54.74 -24.70
#